data_AF-A0A6J4RQA6-F1
#
_entry.id   AF-A0A6J4RQA6-F1
#
_cell.length_a   1.000
_cell.length_b   1.000
_cell.length_c   1.000
_cell.angle_alpha   90.00
_cell.angle_beta   90.00
_cell.angle_gamma   90.00
#
_symmetry.space_group_name_H-M   'P 1'
#
loop_
_entity.id
_entity.type
_entity.pdbx_description
1 polymer ?
#
loop_
_entity_poly.entity_id
_entity_poly.type
_entity_poly.pdbx_seq_one_letter_code
_entity_poly.pdbx_strand_id
1 'polypeptide(L)'
;MPDRARAIAGRDRVVPDLANSRLLLGDWSRLVRDPLDLLRIAFVAGAIWFAAAGDVKGAFNLALGAVVLLAARLANLPRIYDLALIVSMTLTQGGEAIGLYDTWLWYDRVVHFVVPMLTSQVIYLCLARLEVLPDPQQETLRRHNAGMFVVTFALGLAVGAVWEIFEWSSDGLFGSELSQGNVDTVGDLIADGSGSLAGGALMVLWSTKGWGSVRRVPGSRREDVSA
;
A
#
# COMPACT_ATOMS: atom_id res chain seq x y z
N MET A 1 -20.73 15.98 50.68
CA MET A 1 -20.78 14.86 49.71
C MET A 1 -19.47 14.82 48.93
N PRO A 2 -18.48 14.00 49.34
CA PRO A 2 -17.38 13.60 48.48
C PRO A 2 -17.77 12.34 47.67
N ASP A 3 -16.92 11.92 46.73
CA ASP A 3 -16.95 10.64 45.99
C ASP A 3 -17.77 10.52 44.68
N ARG A 4 -17.37 11.32 43.68
CA ARG A 4 -17.48 10.90 42.26
C ARG A 4 -16.15 10.92 41.48
N ALA A 5 -15.03 11.24 42.12
CA ALA A 5 -13.72 11.37 41.46
C ALA A 5 -12.86 10.10 41.47
N ARG A 6 -13.36 8.94 41.94
CA ARG A 6 -12.58 7.70 42.11
C ARG A 6 -13.02 6.50 41.25
N ALA A 7 -13.82 6.69 40.21
CA ALA A 7 -14.38 5.58 39.43
C ALA A 7 -13.78 5.36 38.02
N ILE A 8 -12.58 5.87 37.73
CA ILE A 8 -11.85 5.52 36.48
C ILE A 8 -10.36 5.23 36.78
N ALA A 9 -10.11 4.52 37.87
CA ALA A 9 -8.83 3.87 38.11
C ALA A 9 -9.09 2.35 38.08
N GLY A 10 -8.54 1.65 37.09
CA GLY A 10 -8.65 0.20 37.00
C GLY A 10 -9.38 -0.35 35.77
N ARG A 11 -9.17 0.20 34.57
CA ARG A 11 -9.08 -0.70 33.41
C ARG A 11 -7.63 -1.11 33.32
N ASP A 12 -7.32 -2.30 33.80
CA ASP A 12 -6.09 -2.99 33.45
C ASP A 12 -5.98 -2.94 31.93
N ARG A 13 -5.11 -2.06 31.42
CA ARG A 13 -4.71 -2.16 30.03
C ARG A 13 -4.01 -3.50 29.97
N VAL A 14 -4.66 -4.49 29.36
CA VAL A 14 -3.99 -5.72 28.94
C VAL A 14 -2.77 -5.26 28.15
N VAL A 15 -1.60 -5.32 28.78
CA VAL A 15 -0.33 -5.06 28.11
C VAL A 15 -0.23 -6.22 27.13
N PRO A 16 -0.32 -5.97 25.81
CA PRO A 16 -0.22 -7.05 24.84
C PRO A 16 1.09 -7.78 25.11
N ASP A 17 1.05 -9.11 25.08
CA ASP A 17 2.26 -9.92 25.28
C ASP A 17 3.38 -9.38 24.38
N LEU A 18 4.42 -8.84 25.02
CA LEU A 18 5.48 -8.09 24.35
C LEU A 18 6.27 -9.01 23.39
N ALA A 19 6.28 -10.33 23.65
CA ALA A 19 6.91 -11.32 22.79
C ALA A 19 6.17 -11.44 21.44
N ASN A 20 4.85 -11.63 21.48
CA ASN A 20 4.01 -11.67 20.28
C ASN A 20 4.00 -10.34 19.53
N SER A 21 4.07 -9.23 20.27
CA SER A 21 4.14 -7.89 19.70
C SER A 21 5.44 -7.63 18.95
N ARG A 22 6.59 -8.14 19.41
CA ARG A 22 7.88 -8.02 18.68
C ARG A 22 7.94 -8.89 17.43
N LEU A 23 7.41 -10.10 17.49
CA LEU A 23 7.35 -10.98 16.33
C LEU A 23 6.50 -10.35 15.21
N LEU A 24 5.35 -9.75 15.55
CA LEU A 24 4.50 -9.11 14.58
C LEU A 24 5.00 -7.72 14.20
N LEU A 25 5.28 -6.83 15.16
CA LEU A 25 5.53 -5.40 14.93
C LEU A 25 6.97 -5.06 14.54
N GLY A 26 7.93 -5.95 14.78
CA GLY A 26 9.32 -5.79 14.36
C GLY A 26 10.32 -5.45 15.47
N ASP A 27 11.32 -4.65 15.11
CA ASP A 27 12.57 -4.34 15.82
C ASP A 27 13.54 -5.52 15.94
N TRP A 28 13.62 -6.34 14.90
CA TRP A 28 14.50 -7.51 14.89
C TRP A 28 15.98 -7.14 14.70
N SER A 29 16.29 -6.29 13.72
CA SER A 29 17.66 -5.83 13.44
C SER A 29 17.67 -4.53 12.60
N ARG A 30 18.86 -3.97 12.36
CA ARG A 30 19.03 -2.81 11.46
C ARG A 30 18.75 -3.15 10.00
N LEU A 31 19.05 -4.39 9.59
CA LEU A 31 18.92 -4.85 8.21
C LEU A 31 17.49 -5.33 7.92
N VAL A 32 16.97 -6.21 8.75
CA VAL A 32 15.58 -6.70 8.72
C VAL A 32 14.85 -6.09 9.92
N ARG A 33 14.01 -5.08 9.66
CA ARG A 33 13.31 -4.31 10.71
C ARG A 33 12.11 -5.06 11.25
N ASP A 34 11.33 -5.67 10.37
CA ASP A 34 10.02 -6.28 10.67
C ASP A 34 9.66 -7.34 9.61
N PRO A 35 8.54 -8.09 9.76
CA PRO A 35 8.13 -9.08 8.77
C PRO A 35 7.95 -8.57 7.33
N LEU A 36 7.67 -7.28 7.13
CA LEU A 36 7.52 -6.72 5.78
C LEU A 36 8.84 -6.72 5.02
N ASP A 37 9.97 -6.61 5.72
CA ASP A 37 11.29 -6.74 5.10
C ASP A 37 11.55 -8.15 4.57
N LEU A 38 10.94 -9.19 5.14
CA LEU A 38 11.02 -10.55 4.58
C LEU A 38 10.34 -10.63 3.21
N LEU A 39 9.20 -9.95 3.06
CA LEU A 39 8.49 -9.89 1.77
C LEU A 39 9.32 -9.14 0.73
N ARG A 40 10.02 -8.06 1.11
CA ARG A 40 10.96 -7.37 0.21
C ARG A 40 12.13 -8.25 -0.21
N ILE A 41 12.70 -8.99 0.74
CA ILE A 41 13.78 -9.94 0.45
C ILE A 41 13.28 -11.02 -0.50
N ALA A 42 12.03 -11.48 -0.36
CA ALA A 42 11.44 -12.45 -1.28
C ALA A 42 11.39 -11.94 -2.74
N PHE A 43 11.13 -10.64 -2.97
CA PHE A 43 11.22 -10.05 -4.32
C PHE A 43 12.64 -10.10 -4.88
N VAL A 44 13.65 -9.71 -4.08
CA VAL A 44 15.05 -9.75 -4.51
C VAL A 44 15.51 -11.18 -4.77
N ALA A 45 15.19 -12.10 -3.86
CA ALA A 45 15.54 -13.52 -3.99
C ALA A 45 14.83 -14.16 -5.19
N GLY A 46 13.56 -13.83 -5.39
CA GLY A 46 12.77 -14.27 -6.55
C GLY A 46 13.36 -13.76 -7.86
N ALA A 47 13.74 -12.48 -7.94
CA ALA A 47 14.41 -11.94 -9.13
C ALA A 47 15.69 -12.70 -9.49
N ILE A 48 16.53 -13.02 -8.48
CA ILE A 48 17.74 -13.82 -8.66
C ILE A 48 17.41 -15.24 -9.11
N TRP A 49 16.39 -15.86 -8.51
CA TRP A 49 15.96 -17.21 -8.84
C TRP A 49 15.48 -17.32 -10.28
N PHE A 50 14.57 -16.44 -10.70
CA PHE A 50 14.05 -16.41 -12.08
C PHE A 50 15.16 -16.14 -13.09
N ALA A 51 16.10 -15.24 -12.78
CA ALA A 51 17.26 -14.99 -13.64
C ALA A 51 18.14 -16.24 -13.79
N ALA A 52 18.40 -16.95 -12.68
CA ALA A 52 19.18 -18.20 -12.70
C ALA A 52 18.46 -19.34 -13.45
N ALA A 53 17.12 -19.33 -13.45
CA ALA A 53 16.30 -20.26 -14.22
C ALA A 53 16.18 -19.89 -15.72
N GLY A 54 16.74 -18.75 -16.15
CA GLY A 54 16.68 -18.27 -17.54
C GLY A 54 15.42 -17.50 -17.89
N ASP A 55 14.53 -17.25 -16.92
CA ASP A 55 13.33 -16.43 -17.13
C ASP A 55 13.63 -14.96 -16.85
N VAL A 56 14.02 -14.26 -17.93
CA VAL A 56 14.38 -12.84 -17.90
C VAL A 56 13.17 -11.95 -17.58
N LYS A 57 11.98 -12.32 -18.02
CA LYS A 57 10.76 -11.52 -17.83
C LYS A 57 10.34 -11.54 -16.36
N GLY A 58 10.25 -12.73 -15.77
CA GLY A 58 9.95 -12.88 -14.34
C GLY A 58 11.01 -12.21 -13.46
N ALA A 59 12.29 -12.34 -13.82
CA ALA A 59 13.38 -11.67 -13.11
C ALA A 59 13.26 -10.14 -13.15
N PHE A 60 12.95 -9.58 -14.32
CA PHE A 60 12.80 -8.14 -14.52
C PHE A 60 11.64 -7.59 -13.68
N ASN A 61 10.46 -8.21 -13.74
CA ASN A 61 9.28 -7.76 -12.98
C ASN A 61 9.55 -7.77 -11.47
N LEU A 62 10.11 -8.86 -10.94
CA LEU A 62 10.44 -8.95 -9.51
C LEU A 62 11.53 -7.96 -9.10
N ALA A 63 12.51 -7.69 -9.95
CA ALA A 63 13.53 -6.67 -9.70
C ALA A 63 12.92 -5.27 -9.66
N LEU A 64 12.02 -4.93 -10.60
CA LEU A 64 11.31 -3.67 -10.63
C LEU A 64 10.45 -3.49 -9.36
N GLY A 65 9.69 -4.52 -8.98
CA GLY A 65 8.93 -4.55 -7.72
C GLY A 65 9.84 -4.36 -6.51
N ALA A 66 11.00 -5.02 -6.47
CA ALA A 66 11.97 -4.86 -5.38
C ALA A 66 12.45 -3.41 -5.25
N VAL A 67 12.76 -2.74 -6.36
CA VAL A 67 13.19 -1.33 -6.36
C VAL A 67 12.12 -0.44 -5.74
N VAL A 68 10.86 -0.58 -6.17
CA VAL A 68 9.73 0.18 -5.63
C VAL A 68 9.57 -0.06 -4.12
N LEU A 69 9.61 -1.31 -3.68
CA LEU A 69 9.43 -1.67 -2.27
C LEU A 69 10.59 -1.22 -1.38
N LEU A 70 11.82 -1.23 -1.90
CA LEU A 70 12.99 -0.71 -1.21
C LEU A 70 12.95 0.82 -1.12
N ALA A 71 12.49 1.51 -2.17
CA ALA A 71 12.27 2.96 -2.12
C ALA A 71 11.18 3.33 -1.10
N ALA A 72 10.06 2.59 -1.07
CA ALA A 72 8.99 2.80 -0.09
C ALA A 72 9.45 2.55 1.35
N ARG A 73 10.39 1.62 1.55
CA ARG A 73 11.03 1.40 2.86
C ARG A 73 11.78 2.63 3.37
N LEU A 74 12.32 3.46 2.47
CA LEU A 74 12.95 4.74 2.81
C LEU A 74 11.89 5.79 3.19
N ALA A 75 10.73 5.76 2.53
CA ALA A 75 9.62 6.64 2.87
C ALA A 75 9.08 6.36 4.29
N ASN A 76 9.25 5.15 4.84
CA ASN A 76 8.81 4.85 6.22
C ASN A 76 7.30 5.12 6.41
N LEU A 77 6.48 4.56 5.52
CA LEU A 77 5.03 4.66 5.53
C LEU A 77 4.42 4.04 6.79
N PRO A 78 3.18 4.41 7.18
CA PRO A 78 2.47 3.65 8.19
C PRO A 78 2.33 2.19 7.76
N ARG A 79 2.48 1.26 8.71
CA ARG A 79 2.67 -0.17 8.42
C ARG A 79 1.59 -0.77 7.51
N ILE A 80 0.33 -0.35 7.67
CA ILE A 80 -0.77 -0.85 6.82
C ILE A 80 -0.61 -0.43 5.37
N TYR A 81 -0.12 0.79 5.11
CA TYR A 81 0.12 1.31 3.76
C TYR A 81 1.42 0.79 3.16
N ASP A 82 2.39 0.49 4.02
CA ASP A 82 3.59 -0.23 3.60
C ASP A 82 3.25 -1.66 3.14
N LEU A 83 2.41 -2.35 3.91
CA LEU A 83 1.84 -3.64 3.50
C LEU A 83 0.96 -3.51 2.25
N ALA A 84 0.14 -2.46 2.15
CA ALA A 84 -0.70 -2.21 0.99
C ALA A 84 0.14 -2.15 -0.30
N LEU A 85 1.26 -1.42 -0.27
CA LEU A 85 2.17 -1.36 -1.42
C LEU A 85 2.84 -2.70 -1.72
N ILE A 86 3.23 -3.47 -0.70
CA ILE A 86 3.77 -4.83 -0.89
C ILE A 86 2.72 -5.73 -1.57
N VAL A 87 1.47 -5.67 -1.12
CA VAL A 87 0.37 -6.42 -1.74
C VAL A 87 0.17 -5.99 -3.20
N SER A 88 0.16 -4.68 -3.48
CA SER A 88 0.04 -4.17 -4.86
C SER A 88 1.18 -4.63 -5.77
N MET A 89 2.43 -4.63 -5.29
CA MET A 89 3.57 -5.15 -6.06
C MET A 89 3.53 -6.67 -6.22
N THR A 90 2.98 -7.38 -5.22
CA THR A 90 2.82 -8.84 -5.30
C THR A 90 1.78 -9.20 -6.34
N LEU A 91 0.67 -8.46 -6.38
CA LEU A 91 -0.38 -8.67 -7.37
C LEU A 91 0.09 -8.34 -8.79
N THR A 92 0.76 -7.22 -8.99
CA THR A 92 1.27 -6.85 -10.32
C THR A 92 2.50 -7.66 -10.69
N GLN A 93 3.66 -7.30 -10.13
CA GLN A 93 4.95 -7.84 -10.52
C GLN A 93 5.12 -9.32 -10.15
N GLY A 94 4.65 -9.71 -8.97
CA GLY A 94 4.69 -11.11 -8.53
C GLY A 94 3.76 -12.00 -9.33
N GLY A 95 2.54 -11.53 -9.60
CA GLY A 95 1.56 -12.22 -10.44
C GLY A 95 2.07 -12.47 -11.85
N GLU A 96 2.66 -11.45 -12.45
CA GLU A 96 3.26 -11.55 -13.78
C GLU A 96 4.44 -12.53 -13.81
N ALA A 97 5.32 -12.46 -12.82
CA ALA A 97 6.48 -13.35 -12.77
C ALA A 97 6.11 -14.84 -12.65
N ILE A 98 4.96 -15.17 -12.07
CA ILE A 98 4.50 -16.56 -11.93
C ILE A 98 3.38 -16.94 -12.92
N GLY A 99 3.03 -16.05 -13.87
CA GLY A 99 2.04 -16.30 -14.93
C GLY A 99 0.58 -16.31 -14.47
N LEU A 100 0.21 -15.54 -13.43
CA LEU A 100 -1.19 -15.46 -12.99
C LEU A 100 -2.12 -14.77 -13.98
N TYR A 101 -1.61 -13.78 -14.72
CA TYR A 101 -2.37 -13.11 -15.79
C TYR A 101 -2.76 -14.10 -16.90
N ASP A 102 -1.88 -15.05 -17.21
CA ASP A 102 -2.13 -16.06 -18.25
C ASP A 102 -3.03 -17.21 -17.76
N THR A 103 -2.95 -17.56 -16.47
CA THR A 103 -3.55 -18.79 -15.94
C THR A 103 -4.89 -18.58 -15.24
N TRP A 104 -5.15 -17.39 -14.71
CA TRP A 104 -6.41 -17.08 -14.05
C TRP A 104 -7.12 -15.90 -14.73
N LEU A 105 -8.18 -16.21 -15.47
CA LEU A 105 -8.95 -15.27 -16.30
C LEU A 105 -9.45 -13.99 -15.58
N TRP A 106 -9.68 -14.06 -14.26
CA TRP A 106 -10.16 -12.89 -13.50
C TRP A 106 -9.03 -12.13 -12.80
N TYR A 107 -7.80 -12.59 -12.92
CA TYR A 107 -6.67 -12.03 -12.19
C TYR A 107 -6.50 -10.55 -12.51
N ASP A 108 -6.47 -10.23 -13.79
CA ASP A 108 -6.26 -8.88 -14.28
C ASP A 108 -7.28 -7.88 -13.69
N ARG A 109 -8.59 -8.16 -13.82
CA ARG A 109 -9.65 -7.37 -13.19
C ARG A 109 -9.53 -7.25 -11.66
N VAL A 110 -9.05 -8.30 -10.99
CA VAL A 110 -8.79 -8.24 -9.54
C VAL A 110 -7.63 -7.29 -9.25
N VAL A 111 -6.57 -7.31 -10.07
CA VAL A 111 -5.46 -6.36 -9.96
C VAL A 111 -5.97 -4.93 -10.18
N HIS A 112 -6.72 -4.67 -11.25
CA HIS A 112 -7.31 -3.36 -11.54
C HIS A 112 -8.25 -2.86 -10.44
N PHE A 113 -8.97 -3.74 -9.75
CA PHE A 113 -9.72 -3.31 -8.57
C PHE A 113 -8.81 -3.03 -7.35
N VAL A 114 -7.90 -3.94 -7.03
CA VAL A 114 -7.18 -3.91 -5.75
C VAL A 114 -6.02 -2.92 -5.74
N VAL A 115 -5.29 -2.76 -6.84
CA VAL A 115 -4.09 -1.92 -6.89
C VAL A 115 -4.44 -0.44 -6.69
N PRO A 116 -5.36 0.18 -7.44
CA PRO A 116 -5.77 1.57 -7.21
C PRO A 116 -6.42 1.77 -5.83
N MET A 117 -7.16 0.78 -5.35
CA MET A 117 -7.74 0.79 -4.00
C MET A 117 -6.67 0.93 -2.92
N LEU A 118 -5.47 0.38 -3.12
CA LEU A 118 -4.39 0.33 -2.11
C LEU A 118 -3.31 1.39 -2.32
N THR A 119 -3.00 1.74 -3.56
CA THR A 119 -1.91 2.68 -3.88
C THR A 119 -2.37 4.14 -3.80
N SER A 120 -3.65 4.43 -4.01
CA SER A 120 -4.19 5.80 -3.95
C SER A 120 -3.93 6.46 -2.58
N GLN A 121 -4.10 5.74 -1.47
CA GLN A 121 -3.81 6.27 -0.13
C GLN A 121 -2.31 6.43 0.11
N VAL A 122 -1.50 5.51 -0.41
CA VAL A 122 -0.03 5.63 -0.33
C VAL A 122 0.42 6.93 -1.00
N ILE A 123 -0.10 7.21 -2.20
CA ILE A 123 0.21 8.44 -2.94
C ILE A 123 -0.29 9.66 -2.17
N TYR A 124 -1.53 9.64 -1.66
CA TYR A 124 -2.06 10.74 -0.84
C TYR A 124 -1.14 11.04 0.35
N LEU A 125 -0.71 10.02 1.10
CA LEU A 125 0.15 10.19 2.26
C LEU A 125 1.54 10.71 1.89
N CYS A 126 2.11 10.27 0.77
CA CYS A 126 3.35 10.81 0.26
C CYS A 126 3.21 12.30 -0.09
N LEU A 127 2.13 12.68 -0.79
CA LEU A 127 1.85 14.09 -1.12
C LEU A 127 1.59 14.93 0.14
N ALA A 128 0.94 14.37 1.15
CA ALA A 128 0.75 15.03 2.44
C ALA A 128 2.06 15.33 3.15
N ARG A 129 3.03 14.39 3.09
CA ARG A 129 4.37 14.58 3.65
C ARG A 129 5.25 15.55 2.86
N LEU A 130 4.91 15.76 1.59
CA LEU A 130 5.51 16.79 0.75
C LEU A 130 4.79 18.14 0.88
N GLU A 131 3.83 18.26 1.81
CA GLU A 131 3.03 19.46 2.05
C GLU A 131 2.19 19.92 0.83
N VAL A 132 2.00 19.02 -0.15
CA VAL A 132 1.13 19.26 -1.32
C VAL A 132 -0.34 19.09 -0.95
N LEU A 133 -0.63 18.14 -0.04
CA LEU A 133 -1.96 17.86 0.50
C LEU A 133 -1.93 18.00 2.03
N PRO A 134 -3.08 18.22 2.68
CA PRO A 134 -3.11 18.27 4.13
C PRO A 134 -2.83 16.91 4.77
N ASP A 135 -2.20 16.92 5.95
CA ASP A 135 -2.05 15.70 6.74
C ASP A 135 -3.43 15.26 7.27
N PRO A 136 -3.84 13.99 7.08
CA PRO A 136 -5.15 13.52 7.52
C PRO A 136 -5.44 13.72 9.01
N GLN A 137 -4.42 13.78 9.87
CA GLN A 137 -4.61 14.02 11.30
C GLN A 137 -5.03 15.46 11.62
N GLN A 138 -4.68 16.42 10.76
CA GLN A 138 -4.98 17.83 10.98
C GLN A 138 -6.43 18.17 10.58
N GLU A 139 -7.11 17.24 9.91
CA GLU A 139 -8.41 17.49 9.29
C GLU A 139 -9.57 17.06 10.18
N THR A 140 -10.37 18.04 10.62
CA THR A 140 -11.47 17.82 11.57
C THR A 140 -12.86 18.14 10.98
N LEU A 141 -12.91 18.78 9.81
CA LEU A 141 -14.17 19.22 9.21
C LEU A 141 -14.67 18.23 8.14
N ARG A 142 -15.99 17.99 8.12
CA ARG A 142 -16.63 17.08 7.15
C ARG A 142 -16.31 17.40 5.68
N ARG A 143 -16.21 18.69 5.33
CA ARG A 143 -15.88 19.13 3.98
C ARG A 143 -14.44 18.73 3.56
N HIS A 144 -13.51 18.66 4.51
CA HIS A 144 -12.14 18.25 4.23
C HIS A 144 -12.06 16.73 4.00
N ASN A 145 -12.89 15.94 4.70
CA ASN A 145 -13.05 14.52 4.39
C ASN A 145 -13.61 14.29 2.97
N ALA A 146 -14.56 15.12 2.52
CA ALA A 146 -15.05 15.05 1.15
C ALA A 146 -13.95 15.38 0.13
N GLY A 147 -13.14 16.42 0.37
CA GLY A 147 -11.99 16.75 -0.47
C GLY A 147 -10.95 15.61 -0.52
N MET A 148 -10.61 15.05 0.64
CA MET A 148 -9.70 13.90 0.75
C MET A 148 -10.22 12.68 -0.02
N PHE A 149 -11.52 12.37 0.08
CA PHE A 149 -12.15 11.32 -0.70
C PHE A 149 -11.99 11.54 -2.20
N VAL A 150 -12.37 12.73 -2.69
CA VAL A 150 -12.33 13.07 -4.12
C VAL A 150 -10.91 13.01 -4.66
N VAL A 151 -9.93 13.58 -3.95
CA VAL A 151 -8.52 13.56 -4.36
C VAL A 151 -7.97 12.14 -4.37
N THR A 152 -8.25 11.34 -3.34
CA THR A 152 -7.77 9.95 -3.27
C THR A 152 -8.39 9.10 -4.39
N PHE A 153 -9.69 9.27 -4.66
CA PHE A 153 -10.36 8.64 -5.79
C PHE A 153 -9.69 9.00 -7.11
N ALA A 154 -9.43 10.30 -7.35
CA ALA A 154 -8.80 10.77 -8.57
C ALA A 154 -7.36 10.22 -8.73
N LEU A 155 -6.60 10.12 -7.63
CA LEU A 155 -5.25 9.53 -7.66
C LEU A 155 -5.28 8.05 -8.06
N GLY A 156 -6.20 7.26 -7.50
CA GLY A 156 -6.33 5.85 -7.88
C GLY A 156 -6.76 5.67 -9.33
N LEU A 157 -7.76 6.43 -9.79
CA LEU A 157 -8.20 6.38 -11.18
C LEU A 157 -7.07 6.79 -12.15
N ALA A 158 -6.25 7.76 -11.75
CA ALA A 158 -5.07 8.15 -12.53
C ALA A 158 -4.01 7.05 -12.58
N VAL A 159 -3.82 6.26 -11.52
CA VAL A 159 -2.93 5.07 -11.55
C VAL A 159 -3.40 4.08 -12.61
N GLY A 160 -4.70 3.75 -12.60
CA GLY A 160 -5.31 2.88 -13.60
C GLY A 160 -5.15 3.42 -15.03
N ALA A 161 -5.51 4.68 -15.25
CA ALA A 161 -5.37 5.33 -16.55
C ALA A 161 -3.91 5.37 -17.05
N VAL A 162 -2.93 5.58 -16.16
CA VAL A 162 -1.51 5.52 -16.54
C VAL A 162 -1.10 4.11 -16.94
N TRP A 163 -1.66 3.07 -16.29
CA TRP A 163 -1.41 1.68 -16.67
C TRP A 163 -1.96 1.36 -18.06
N GLU A 164 -3.22 1.71 -18.35
CA GLU A 164 -3.80 1.52 -19.69
C GLU A 164 -2.99 2.25 -20.79
N ILE A 165 -2.54 3.47 -20.51
CA ILE A 165 -1.68 4.21 -21.44
C ILE A 165 -0.35 3.48 -21.62
N PHE A 166 0.21 2.89 -20.57
CA PHE A 166 1.43 2.10 -20.64
C PHE A 166 1.24 0.85 -21.49
N GLU A 167 0.15 0.09 -21.30
CA GLU A 167 -0.13 -1.11 -22.10
C GLU A 167 -0.25 -0.78 -23.58
N TRP A 168 -1.09 0.20 -23.92
CA TRP A 168 -1.25 0.67 -25.30
C TRP A 168 0.07 1.15 -25.91
N SER A 169 0.86 1.90 -25.13
CA SER A 169 2.17 2.40 -25.61
C SER A 169 3.19 1.29 -25.77
N SER A 170 3.17 0.29 -24.87
CA SER A 170 4.09 -0.84 -24.87
C SER A 170 3.90 -1.70 -26.11
N ASP A 171 2.66 -1.91 -26.55
CA ASP A 171 2.37 -2.68 -27.77
C ASP A 171 3.00 -2.02 -29.00
N GLY A 172 2.92 -0.68 -29.08
CA GLY A 172 3.52 0.08 -30.18
C GLY A 172 5.06 0.19 -30.11
N LEU A 173 5.64 0.30 -28.90
CA LEU A 173 7.07 0.57 -28.72
C LEU A 173 7.92 -0.70 -28.60
N PHE A 174 7.38 -1.75 -27.99
CA PHE A 174 8.10 -2.97 -27.64
C PHE A 174 7.51 -4.22 -28.31
N GLY A 175 6.39 -4.09 -29.02
CA GLY A 175 5.71 -5.23 -29.64
C GLY A 175 5.14 -6.20 -28.60
N SER A 176 4.75 -5.68 -27.42
CA SER A 176 3.98 -6.46 -26.46
C SER A 176 2.55 -6.71 -26.96
N GLU A 177 1.82 -7.52 -26.21
CA GLU A 177 0.40 -7.79 -26.43
C GLU A 177 -0.36 -7.56 -25.11
N LEU A 178 -0.16 -6.39 -24.50
CA LEU A 178 -0.77 -6.02 -23.22
C LEU A 178 -2.18 -5.47 -23.41
N SER A 179 -2.39 -4.57 -24.38
CA SER A 179 -3.71 -3.96 -24.60
C SER A 179 -4.61 -4.92 -25.39
N GLN A 180 -5.58 -5.54 -24.73
CA GLN A 180 -6.51 -6.50 -25.35
C GLN A 180 -7.73 -5.83 -26.03
N GLY A 181 -7.71 -4.51 -26.17
CA GLY A 181 -8.69 -3.71 -26.91
C GLY A 181 -9.72 -3.00 -26.03
N ASN A 182 -10.54 -2.15 -26.65
CA ASN A 182 -11.35 -1.15 -25.94
C ASN A 182 -12.30 -1.71 -24.87
N VAL A 183 -12.84 -2.92 -25.06
CA VAL A 183 -13.77 -3.51 -24.08
C VAL A 183 -13.03 -3.90 -22.80
N ASP A 184 -11.80 -4.36 -22.92
CA ASP A 184 -10.91 -4.71 -21.81
C ASP A 184 -10.53 -3.42 -21.08
N THR A 185 -9.84 -2.50 -21.76
CA THR A 185 -9.42 -1.19 -21.24
C THR A 185 -10.53 -0.43 -20.52
N VAL A 186 -11.73 -0.35 -21.11
CA VAL A 186 -12.85 0.35 -20.44
C VAL A 186 -13.34 -0.42 -19.21
N GLY A 187 -13.35 -1.76 -19.28
CA GLY A 187 -13.64 -2.61 -18.13
C GLY A 187 -12.63 -2.43 -17.00
N ASP A 188 -11.36 -2.29 -17.34
CA ASP A 188 -10.26 -2.13 -16.40
C ASP A 188 -10.30 -0.74 -15.75
N LEU A 189 -10.54 0.32 -16.52
CA LEU A 189 -10.78 1.66 -15.97
C LEU A 189 -12.01 1.71 -15.04
N ILE A 190 -13.06 0.92 -15.32
CA ILE A 190 -14.22 0.81 -14.43
C ILE A 190 -13.83 0.08 -13.13
N ALA A 191 -13.03 -0.98 -13.22
CA ALA A 191 -12.51 -1.70 -12.07
C ALA A 191 -11.58 -0.80 -11.23
N ASP A 192 -10.70 -0.04 -11.89
CA ASP A 192 -9.81 0.94 -11.28
C ASP A 192 -10.58 2.03 -10.56
N GLY A 193 -11.60 2.60 -11.22
CA GLY A 193 -12.49 3.59 -10.62
C GLY A 193 -13.22 3.04 -9.39
N SER A 194 -13.72 1.80 -9.48
CA SER A 194 -14.41 1.13 -8.38
C SER A 194 -13.49 0.87 -7.18
N GLY A 195 -12.27 0.40 -7.45
CA GLY A 195 -11.22 0.23 -6.46
C GLY A 195 -10.84 1.57 -5.80
N SER A 196 -10.70 2.61 -6.61
CA SER A 196 -10.36 3.96 -6.15
C SER A 196 -11.44 4.60 -5.28
N LEU A 197 -12.73 4.29 -5.53
CA LEU A 197 -13.83 4.71 -4.65
C LEU A 197 -13.68 4.08 -3.26
N ALA A 198 -13.40 2.77 -3.21
CA ALA A 198 -13.11 2.09 -1.95
C ALA A 198 -11.85 2.68 -1.30
N GLY A 199 -10.82 3.00 -2.09
CA GLY A 199 -9.58 3.60 -1.63
C GLY A 199 -9.80 4.95 -0.94
N GLY A 200 -10.58 5.83 -1.55
CA GLY A 200 -10.98 7.11 -0.97
C GLY A 200 -11.81 6.96 0.31
N ALA A 201 -12.73 5.99 0.36
CA ALA A 201 -13.50 5.71 1.57
C ALA A 201 -12.60 5.25 2.73
N LEU A 202 -11.65 4.35 2.46
CA LEU A 202 -10.66 3.90 3.43
C LEU A 202 -9.76 5.05 3.92
N MET A 203 -9.41 5.99 3.05
CA MET A 203 -8.63 7.17 3.42
C MET A 203 -9.39 8.10 4.38
N VAL A 204 -10.67 8.32 4.11
CA VAL A 204 -11.55 9.07 5.04
C VAL A 204 -11.67 8.32 6.37
N LEU A 205 -11.84 7.00 6.35
CA LEU A 205 -11.88 6.22 7.59
C LEU A 205 -10.59 6.37 8.40
N TRP A 206 -9.43 6.34 7.76
CA TRP A 206 -8.13 6.60 8.40
C TRP A 206 -8.09 7.99 9.07
N SER A 207 -8.49 9.03 8.35
CA SER A 207 -8.62 10.40 8.88
C SER A 207 -9.56 10.47 10.11
N THR A 208 -10.74 9.85 10.03
CA THR A 208 -11.71 9.89 11.15
C THR A 208 -11.23 9.19 12.43
N LYS A 209 -10.19 8.35 12.35
CA LYS A 209 -9.52 7.76 13.50
C LYS A 209 -8.44 8.67 14.10
N GLY A 210 -8.24 9.87 13.56
CA GLY A 210 -7.22 10.83 13.95
C GLY A 210 -5.80 10.39 13.58
N TRP A 211 -5.67 9.53 12.57
CA TRP A 211 -4.39 8.98 12.14
C TRP A 211 -3.81 9.80 11.00
N GLY A 212 -2.54 10.18 11.11
CA GLY A 212 -1.85 11.03 10.13
C GLY A 212 -0.95 10.27 9.18
N SER A 213 -0.10 11.00 8.47
CA SER A 213 0.85 10.43 7.52
C SER A 213 2.04 9.75 8.19
N VAL A 214 2.37 10.09 9.45
CA VAL A 214 3.50 9.52 10.19
C VAL A 214 3.00 8.62 11.31
N ARG A 215 2.89 7.32 11.05
CA ARG A 215 2.58 6.32 12.08
C ARG A 215 3.28 4.98 11.84
N ARG A 216 4.55 4.87 12.25
CA ARG A 216 5.11 3.56 12.57
C ARG A 216 4.87 3.37 14.07
N VAL A 217 4.16 2.32 14.47
CA VAL A 217 4.13 1.88 15.88
C VAL A 217 5.01 0.64 15.96
N PRO A 218 6.33 0.77 16.24
CA PRO A 218 7.13 -0.37 16.67
C PRO A 218 6.68 -0.82 18.06
N GLY A 219 6.88 -2.10 18.39
CA GLY A 219 6.54 -2.66 19.71
C GLY A 219 7.06 -1.76 20.83
N SER A 220 6.14 -1.17 21.60
CA SER A 220 6.42 -0.02 22.46
C SER A 220 7.57 -0.23 23.44
N ARG A 221 8.68 0.49 23.24
CA ARG A 221 9.18 1.53 24.16
C ARG A 221 10.35 2.32 23.57
N ARG A 222 10.28 3.64 23.69
CA ARG A 222 11.25 4.41 24.50
C ARG A 222 10.43 5.22 25.49
N GLU A 223 10.95 5.50 26.67
CA GLU A 223 10.22 6.07 27.82
C GLU A 223 9.78 7.55 27.63
N ASP A 224 9.64 8.04 26.39
CA ASP A 224 9.84 9.47 26.06
C ASP A 224 8.70 10.14 25.25
N VAL A 225 7.42 9.78 25.44
CA VAL A 225 6.30 10.65 25.00
C VAL A 225 5.55 11.24 26.21
N SER A 226 6.14 11.12 27.39
CA SER A 226 5.70 11.82 28.59
C SER A 226 6.90 12.19 29.45
N ALA A 227 7.56 13.28 29.05
CA ALA A 227 8.09 14.29 29.95
C ALA A 227 7.73 15.67 29.35
#